data_AF-A0A3M2TGA9-F1
#
_entry.id   AF-A0A3M2TGA9-F1
#
_cell.length_a   1.000
_cell.length_b   1.000
_cell.length_c   1.000
_cell.angle_alpha   90.00
_cell.angle_beta   90.00
_cell.angle_gamma   90.00
#
_symmetry.space_group_name_H-M   'P 1'
#
loop_
_entity.id
_entity.type
_entity.pdbx_description
1 polymer ?
#
loop_
_entity_poly.entity_id
_entity_poly.type
_entity_poly.pdbx_seq_one_letter_code
_entity_poly.pdbx_strand_id
1 'polypeptide(L)'
;MTVKEAHQIIRELREQEFPYSLHNAMNNSLLKTASIPTMAKLFVAADQLNEKNMTKRAADTEVFLNEVHDREPGTDPHLLGIARTNHLHSRYRKAGKVLDKDMLHTLGSAVVDIIRTVDGNEWRQLTDVEECAIGVFHGALGDAMEIPFTLLPSCKTGWTDGAHFARELVD
;
A
#
# COMPACT_ATOMS: atom_id res chain seq x y z
N MET A 1 -2.96 9.21 17.19
CA MET A 1 -3.79 9.26 15.98
C MET A 1 -4.41 7.90 15.77
N THR A 2 -5.73 7.83 15.63
CA THR A 2 -6.49 6.61 15.30
C THR A 2 -6.44 6.34 13.80
N VAL A 3 -6.78 5.11 13.37
CA VAL A 3 -6.86 4.76 11.94
C VAL A 3 -7.89 5.63 11.20
N LYS A 4 -8.99 5.99 11.85
CA LYS A 4 -10.03 6.84 11.27
C LYS A 4 -9.56 8.28 11.06
N GLU A 5 -8.83 8.84 12.02
CA GLU A 5 -8.20 10.17 11.86
C GLU A 5 -7.14 10.16 10.75
N ALA A 6 -6.29 9.12 10.71
CA ALA A 6 -5.28 8.95 9.67
C ALA A 6 -5.90 8.82 8.28
N HIS A 7 -6.98 8.04 8.15
CA HIS A 7 -7.73 7.89 6.91
C HIS A 7 -8.32 9.21 6.43
N GLN A 8 -8.90 10.02 7.33
CA GLN A 8 -9.43 11.33 6.96
C GLN A 8 -8.33 12.23 6.37
N ILE A 9 -7.15 12.28 6.99
CA ILE A 9 -6.03 13.06 6.48
C ILE A 9 -5.59 12.55 5.10
N ILE A 10 -5.43 11.23 4.93
CA ILE A 10 -5.07 10.65 3.62
C ILE A 10 -6.13 10.95 2.56
N ARG A 11 -7.40 10.95 2.94
CA ARG A 11 -8.50 11.30 2.04
C ARG A 11 -8.42 12.75 1.61
N GLU A 12 -8.14 13.68 2.51
CA GLU A 12 -7.92 15.10 2.18
C GLU A 12 -6.70 15.27 1.25
N LEU A 13 -5.59 14.56 1.54
CA LEU A 13 -4.41 14.55 0.67
C LEU A 13 -4.73 14.04 -0.75
N ARG A 14 -5.54 12.98 -0.87
CA ARG A 14 -5.86 12.34 -2.15
C ARG A 14 -6.98 13.02 -2.94
N GLU A 15 -7.96 13.62 -2.28
CA GLU A 15 -9.12 14.20 -2.94
C GLU A 15 -8.96 15.72 -3.18
N GLN A 16 -8.16 16.42 -2.37
CA GLN A 16 -8.09 17.88 -2.38
C GLN A 16 -6.67 18.41 -2.61
N GLU A 17 -5.68 17.98 -1.82
CA GLU A 17 -4.36 18.62 -1.83
C GLU A 17 -3.50 18.18 -3.02
N PHE A 18 -3.37 16.86 -3.25
CA PHE A 18 -2.42 16.27 -4.19
C PHE A 18 -3.04 15.17 -5.06
N PRO A 19 -4.23 15.37 -5.67
CA PRO A 19 -4.99 14.29 -6.30
C PRO A 19 -4.25 13.59 -7.45
N TYR A 20 -3.57 14.36 -8.31
CA TYR A 20 -2.84 13.80 -9.44
C TYR A 20 -1.57 13.07 -9.00
N SER A 21 -0.81 13.65 -8.07
CA SER A 21 0.44 13.05 -7.60
C SER A 21 0.21 11.79 -6.80
N LEU A 22 -0.78 11.75 -5.90
CA LEU A 22 -1.04 10.53 -5.13
C LEU A 22 -1.66 9.42 -6.00
N HIS A 23 -2.48 9.76 -7.00
CA HIS A 23 -2.93 8.78 -7.99
C HIS A 23 -1.75 8.19 -8.78
N ASN A 24 -0.83 9.03 -9.25
CA ASN A 24 0.34 8.55 -9.98
C ASN A 24 1.35 7.80 -9.10
N ALA A 25 1.54 8.23 -7.85
CA ALA A 25 2.36 7.54 -6.87
C ALA A 25 1.85 6.10 -6.65
N MET A 26 0.53 5.92 -6.55
CA MET A 26 -0.08 4.59 -6.48
C MET A 26 0.24 3.75 -7.72
N ASN A 27 0.05 4.31 -8.93
CA ASN A 27 0.36 3.62 -10.19
C ASN A 27 1.85 3.22 -10.28
N ASN A 28 2.75 4.09 -9.85
CA ASN A 28 4.18 3.82 -9.80
C ASN A 28 4.51 2.68 -8.80
N SER A 29 3.90 2.69 -7.62
CA SER A 29 4.07 1.62 -6.62
C SER A 29 3.60 0.26 -7.15
N LEU A 30 2.50 0.22 -7.91
CA LEU A 30 2.02 -1.01 -8.56
C LEU A 30 2.97 -1.50 -9.65
N LEU A 31 3.55 -0.60 -10.43
CA LEU A 31 4.57 -0.95 -11.42
C LEU A 31 5.81 -1.56 -10.76
N LYS A 32 6.28 -0.98 -9.64
CA LYS A 32 7.40 -1.52 -8.84
C LYS A 32 7.07 -2.90 -8.28
N THR A 33 5.86 -3.08 -7.76
CA THR A 33 5.36 -4.38 -7.27
C THR A 33 5.39 -5.43 -8.38
N ALA A 34 4.94 -5.07 -9.59
CA ALA A 34 4.99 -5.97 -10.74
C ALA A 34 6.41 -6.29 -11.21
N SER A 35 7.40 -5.48 -10.82
CA SER A 35 8.81 -5.63 -11.15
C SER A 35 9.60 -6.45 -10.11
N ILE A 36 9.00 -6.82 -8.98
CA ILE A 36 9.63 -7.73 -8.01
C ILE A 36 9.86 -9.10 -8.70
N PRO A 37 11.08 -9.67 -8.72
CA PRO A 37 11.37 -10.86 -9.52
C PRO A 37 10.48 -12.08 -9.24
N THR A 38 10.02 -12.28 -8.00
CA THR A 38 9.06 -13.34 -7.63
C THR A 38 7.67 -13.05 -8.20
N MET A 39 7.20 -11.81 -8.07
CA MET A 39 5.91 -11.35 -8.60
C MET A 39 5.86 -11.40 -10.12
N ALA A 40 6.89 -10.91 -10.81
CA ALA A 40 6.98 -10.95 -12.27
C ALA A 40 6.89 -12.40 -12.79
N LYS A 41 7.66 -13.33 -12.18
CA LYS A 41 7.60 -14.77 -12.52
C LYS A 41 6.22 -15.36 -12.26
N LEU A 42 5.60 -15.01 -11.13
CA LEU A 42 4.25 -15.47 -10.80
C LEU A 42 3.24 -15.00 -11.84
N PHE A 43 3.31 -13.72 -12.25
CA PHE A 43 2.39 -13.19 -13.22
C PHE A 43 2.56 -13.82 -14.61
N VAL A 44 3.78 -14.13 -15.05
CA VAL A 44 3.98 -14.92 -16.28
C VAL A 44 3.37 -16.31 -16.13
N ALA A 45 3.64 -17.01 -15.02
CA ALA A 45 3.14 -18.36 -14.79
C ALA A 45 1.61 -18.43 -14.66
N ALA A 46 0.97 -17.36 -14.17
CA ALA A 46 -0.48 -17.24 -14.05
C ALA A 46 -1.14 -16.64 -15.31
N ASP A 47 -0.40 -16.49 -16.41
CA ASP A 47 -0.87 -15.90 -17.67
C ASP A 47 -1.46 -14.48 -17.49
N GLN A 48 -0.88 -13.69 -16.58
CA GLN A 48 -1.35 -12.36 -16.18
C GLN A 48 -0.57 -11.19 -16.80
N LEU A 49 0.52 -11.46 -17.52
CA LEU A 49 1.35 -10.45 -18.22
C LEU A 49 1.22 -10.51 -19.75
N ASN A 50 0.16 -11.12 -20.28
CA ASN A 50 -0.13 -11.10 -21.72
C ASN A 50 -1.06 -9.94 -22.10
N GLU A 51 -1.14 -9.65 -23.41
CA GLU A 51 -1.92 -8.56 -23.99
C GLU A 51 -3.41 -8.60 -23.59
N LYS A 52 -3.98 -9.81 -23.47
CA LYS A 52 -5.39 -10.02 -23.15
C LYS A 52 -5.72 -9.77 -21.67
N ASN A 53 -4.83 -10.14 -20.76
CA ASN A 53 -5.12 -10.21 -19.32
C ASN A 53 -4.50 -9.05 -18.52
N MET A 54 -3.41 -8.45 -19.00
CA MET A 54 -2.66 -7.44 -18.25
C MET A 54 -3.51 -6.20 -17.89
N THR A 55 -4.27 -5.68 -18.86
CA THR A 55 -5.13 -4.50 -18.68
C THR A 55 -6.28 -4.78 -17.72
N LYS A 56 -6.94 -5.93 -17.88
CA LYS A 56 -8.01 -6.38 -16.97
C LYS A 56 -7.49 -6.52 -15.55
N ARG A 57 -6.33 -7.17 -15.34
CA ARG A 57 -5.74 -7.32 -14.01
C ARG A 57 -5.42 -5.98 -13.37
N ALA A 58 -4.84 -5.04 -14.12
CA ALA A 58 -4.55 -3.70 -13.62
C ALA A 58 -5.84 -3.01 -13.14
N ALA A 59 -6.90 -3.02 -13.97
CA ALA A 59 -8.19 -2.45 -13.60
C ALA A 59 -8.82 -3.17 -12.38
N ASP A 60 -8.79 -4.50 -12.34
CA ASP A 60 -9.28 -5.27 -11.19
C ASP A 60 -8.52 -4.92 -9.90
N THR A 61 -7.21 -4.64 -10.00
CA THR A 61 -6.36 -4.26 -8.86
C THR A 61 -6.70 -2.87 -8.37
N GLU A 62 -6.88 -1.90 -9.28
CA GLU A 62 -7.32 -0.53 -8.95
C GLU A 62 -8.67 -0.51 -8.22
N VAL A 63 -9.63 -1.33 -8.65
CA VAL A 63 -10.93 -1.46 -7.98
C VAL A 63 -10.75 -1.89 -6.51
N PHE A 64 -9.93 -2.91 -6.24
CA PHE A 64 -9.69 -3.33 -4.85
C PHE A 64 -8.98 -2.26 -4.03
N LEU A 65 -8.01 -1.56 -4.62
CA LEU A 65 -7.29 -0.48 -3.93
C LEU A 65 -8.22 0.68 -3.58
N ASN A 66 -9.14 1.06 -4.48
CA ASN A 66 -10.12 2.10 -4.18
C ASN A 66 -11.05 1.68 -3.02
N GLU A 67 -11.49 0.41 -2.97
CA GLU A 67 -12.28 -0.08 -1.84
C GLU A 67 -11.49 -0.07 -0.51
N VAL A 68 -10.18 -0.32 -0.56
CA VAL A 68 -9.31 -0.33 0.63
C VAL A 68 -8.93 1.09 1.07
N HIS A 69 -8.70 2.01 0.13
CA HIS A 69 -8.18 3.35 0.43
C HIS A 69 -9.28 4.41 0.59
N ASP A 70 -10.38 4.34 -0.16
CA ASP A 70 -11.37 5.43 -0.22
C ASP A 70 -12.50 5.24 0.81
N ARG A 71 -12.78 4.00 1.19
CA ARG A 71 -13.88 3.67 2.10
C ARG A 71 -13.49 3.96 3.53
N GLU A 72 -14.46 4.45 4.32
CA GLU A 72 -14.24 4.69 5.74
C GLU A 72 -13.81 3.38 6.45
N PRO A 73 -12.73 3.42 7.27
CA PRO A 73 -12.23 2.24 7.96
C PRO A 73 -13.31 1.56 8.79
N GLY A 74 -13.46 0.25 8.57
CA GLY A 74 -14.40 -0.61 9.31
C GLY A 74 -15.80 -0.72 8.69
N THR A 75 -16.08 0.00 7.60
CA THR A 75 -17.33 -0.20 6.84
C THR A 75 -17.32 -1.52 6.07
N ASP A 76 -18.49 -2.06 5.73
CA ASP A 76 -18.60 -3.33 4.98
C ASP A 76 -17.80 -3.31 3.67
N PRO A 77 -17.85 -2.27 2.82
CA PRO A 77 -17.06 -2.23 1.58
C PRO A 77 -15.55 -2.27 1.84
N HIS A 78 -15.07 -1.52 2.85
CA HIS A 78 -13.66 -1.52 3.26
C HIS A 78 -13.20 -2.92 3.70
N LEU A 79 -13.96 -3.56 4.59
CA LEU A 79 -13.64 -4.88 5.10
C LEU A 79 -13.70 -5.96 4.01
N LEU A 80 -14.68 -5.88 3.10
CA LEU A 80 -14.79 -6.78 1.96
C LEU A 80 -13.64 -6.61 0.97
N GLY A 81 -13.19 -5.38 0.72
CA GLY A 81 -12.02 -5.10 -0.11
C GLY A 81 -10.75 -5.75 0.43
N ILE A 82 -10.48 -5.58 1.73
CA ILE A 82 -9.33 -6.22 2.40
C ILE A 82 -9.48 -7.75 2.37
N ALA A 83 -10.64 -8.29 2.76
CA ALA A 83 -10.87 -9.73 2.78
C ALA A 83 -10.70 -10.37 1.39
N ARG A 84 -11.17 -9.69 0.34
CA ARG A 84 -11.02 -10.16 -1.04
C ARG A 84 -9.56 -10.14 -1.48
N THR A 85 -8.83 -9.10 -1.12
CA THR A 85 -7.38 -8.99 -1.37
C THR A 85 -6.63 -10.13 -0.68
N ASN A 86 -6.89 -10.37 0.60
CA ASN A 86 -6.29 -11.46 1.37
C ASN A 86 -6.63 -12.82 0.78
N HIS A 87 -7.88 -13.04 0.38
CA HIS A 87 -8.31 -14.29 -0.26
C HIS A 87 -7.51 -14.57 -1.53
N LEU A 88 -7.35 -13.58 -2.42
CA LEU A 88 -6.60 -13.73 -3.67
C LEU A 88 -5.11 -14.02 -3.43
N HIS A 89 -4.50 -13.39 -2.42
CA HIS A 89 -3.11 -13.62 -2.05
C HIS A 89 -2.90 -14.95 -1.33
N SER A 90 -3.90 -15.44 -0.57
CA SER A 90 -3.76 -16.58 0.34
C SER A 90 -3.19 -17.84 -0.32
N ARG A 91 -3.68 -18.20 -1.52
CA ARG A 91 -3.19 -19.38 -2.26
C ARG A 91 -1.73 -19.27 -2.65
N TYR A 92 -1.29 -18.06 -3.01
CA TYR A 92 0.06 -17.80 -3.48
C TYR A 92 1.05 -17.67 -2.32
N ARG A 93 0.60 -17.08 -1.19
CA ARG A 93 1.38 -17.03 0.05
C ARG A 93 1.58 -18.44 0.61
N LYS A 94 0.52 -19.24 0.72
CA LYS A 94 0.61 -20.66 1.16
C LYS A 94 1.53 -21.51 0.28
N ALA A 95 1.59 -21.22 -1.02
CA ALA A 95 2.46 -21.91 -1.97
C ALA A 95 3.90 -21.33 -2.05
N GLY A 96 4.24 -20.34 -1.21
CA GLY A 96 5.56 -19.68 -1.22
C GLY A 96 5.88 -18.92 -2.51
N LYS A 97 4.85 -18.46 -3.24
CA LYS A 97 4.98 -17.72 -4.50
C LYS A 97 4.90 -16.21 -4.33
N VAL A 98 4.22 -15.76 -3.28
CA VAL A 98 4.22 -14.38 -2.80
C VAL A 98 4.84 -14.42 -1.41
N LEU A 99 6.03 -13.86 -1.25
CA LEU A 99 6.76 -13.90 0.01
C LEU A 99 6.37 -12.72 0.90
N ASP A 100 6.58 -12.85 2.20
CA ASP A 100 6.30 -11.76 3.14
C ASP A 100 7.12 -10.50 2.83
N LYS A 101 8.37 -10.67 2.37
CA LYS A 101 9.19 -9.55 1.89
C LYS A 101 8.63 -8.89 0.62
N ASP A 102 7.91 -9.63 -0.22
CA ASP A 102 7.30 -9.07 -1.43
C ASP A 102 6.10 -8.20 -1.01
N MET A 103 5.29 -8.69 -0.06
CA MET A 103 4.18 -7.94 0.53
C MET A 103 4.66 -6.67 1.24
N LEU A 104 5.70 -6.78 2.07
CA LEU A 104 6.28 -5.64 2.77
C LEU A 104 6.88 -4.62 1.80
N HIS A 105 7.57 -5.09 0.75
CA HIS A 105 8.10 -4.20 -0.28
C HIS A 105 6.98 -3.47 -1.03
N THR A 106 5.87 -4.13 -1.35
CA THR A 106 4.71 -3.50 -1.98
C THR A 106 4.07 -2.44 -1.08
N LEU A 107 3.84 -2.75 0.20
CA LEU A 107 3.31 -1.79 1.17
C LEU A 107 4.26 -0.58 1.34
N GLY A 108 5.55 -0.85 1.53
CA GLY A 108 6.58 0.18 1.67
C GLY A 108 6.71 1.05 0.43
N SER A 109 6.63 0.46 -0.76
CA SER A 109 6.68 1.22 -2.03
C SER A 109 5.56 2.25 -2.11
N ALA A 110 4.35 1.93 -1.63
CA ALA A 110 3.25 2.89 -1.60
C ALA A 110 3.55 4.07 -0.67
N VAL A 111 4.04 3.80 0.54
CA VAL A 111 4.44 4.84 1.51
C VAL A 111 5.55 5.72 0.94
N VAL A 112 6.61 5.10 0.41
CA VAL A 112 7.75 5.79 -0.20
C VAL A 112 7.33 6.65 -1.37
N ASP A 113 6.49 6.13 -2.25
CA ASP A 113 6.05 6.87 -3.43
C ASP A 113 5.15 8.04 -3.07
N ILE A 114 4.30 7.92 -2.06
CA ILE A 114 3.51 9.07 -1.57
C ILE A 114 4.45 10.15 -1.03
N ILE A 115 5.33 9.82 -0.09
CA ILE A 115 6.19 10.79 0.59
C ILE A 115 7.14 11.48 -0.41
N ARG A 116 7.89 10.68 -1.18
CA ARG A 116 8.89 11.23 -2.12
C ARG A 116 8.25 12.05 -3.25
N THR A 117 7.06 11.66 -3.72
CA THR A 117 6.38 12.42 -4.78
C THR A 117 5.90 13.76 -4.24
N VAL A 118 5.28 13.80 -3.05
CA VAL A 118 4.83 15.08 -2.49
C VAL A 118 6.02 15.98 -2.18
N ASP A 119 6.99 15.49 -1.41
CA ASP A 119 8.11 16.34 -0.95
C ASP A 119 9.04 16.81 -2.08
N GLY A 120 9.11 16.05 -3.18
CA GLY A 120 9.98 16.34 -4.31
C GLY A 120 9.31 17.08 -5.47
N ASN A 121 7.98 16.95 -5.64
CA ASN A 121 7.30 17.38 -6.86
C ASN A 121 6.09 18.30 -6.61
N GLU A 122 5.55 18.36 -5.40
CA GLU A 122 4.39 19.20 -5.08
C GLU A 122 4.77 20.60 -4.59
N TRP A 123 3.76 21.46 -4.49
CA TRP A 123 3.92 22.86 -4.11
C TRP A 123 4.30 23.07 -2.62
N ARG A 124 4.20 22.02 -1.80
CA ARG A 124 4.66 21.97 -0.41
C ARG A 124 5.06 20.54 -0.04
N GLN A 125 5.82 20.43 1.04
CA GLN A 125 6.13 19.15 1.68
C GLN A 125 4.96 18.66 2.56
N LEU A 126 4.99 17.37 2.88
CA LEU A 126 4.15 16.81 3.92
C LEU A 126 4.53 17.38 5.29
N THR A 127 3.53 17.57 6.13
CA THR A 127 3.72 17.91 7.54
C THR A 127 3.97 16.65 8.36
N ASP A 128 4.58 16.79 9.54
CA ASP A 128 4.80 15.68 10.48
C ASP A 128 3.50 14.91 10.80
N VAL A 129 2.36 15.60 10.83
CA VAL A 129 1.04 15.02 11.08
C VAL A 129 0.58 14.19 9.87
N GLU A 130 0.79 14.67 8.65
CA GLU A 130 0.45 13.95 7.42
C GLU A 130 1.34 12.71 7.23
N GLU A 131 2.64 12.80 7.50
CA GLU A 131 3.54 11.63 7.52
C GLU A 131 3.09 10.59 8.56
N CYS A 132 2.72 11.05 9.76
CA CYS A 132 2.18 10.19 10.80
C CYS A 132 0.89 9.49 10.34
N ALA A 133 0.00 10.21 9.66
CA ALA A 133 -1.22 9.63 9.09
C ALA A 133 -0.92 8.57 8.03
N ILE A 134 0.01 8.84 7.11
CA ILE A 134 0.47 7.87 6.09
C ILE A 134 0.95 6.59 6.78
N GLY A 135 1.78 6.72 7.81
CA GLY A 135 2.30 5.58 8.54
C GLY A 135 1.25 4.80 9.34
N VAL A 136 0.36 5.49 10.07
CA VAL A 136 -0.73 4.82 10.83
C VAL A 136 -1.66 4.06 9.89
N PHE A 137 -2.06 4.67 8.78
CA PHE A 137 -2.96 4.05 7.83
C PHE A 137 -2.33 2.83 7.14
N HIS A 138 -1.10 2.96 6.62
CA HIS A 138 -0.43 1.84 5.94
C HIS A 138 0.00 0.74 6.91
N GLY A 139 0.37 1.09 8.15
CA GLY A 139 0.62 0.12 9.21
C GLY A 139 -0.63 -0.72 9.51
N ALA A 140 -1.78 -0.07 9.71
CA ALA A 140 -3.05 -0.75 9.93
C ALA A 140 -3.48 -1.61 8.72
N LEU A 141 -3.23 -1.16 7.49
CA LEU A 141 -3.46 -1.96 6.29
C LEU A 141 -2.55 -3.19 6.26
N GLY A 142 -1.26 -3.02 6.57
CA GLY A 142 -0.32 -4.14 6.61
C GLY A 142 -0.68 -5.17 7.68
N ASP A 143 -1.12 -4.73 8.86
CA ASP A 143 -1.67 -5.62 9.90
C ASP A 143 -2.89 -6.39 9.40
N ALA A 144 -3.85 -5.69 8.77
CA ALA A 144 -5.06 -6.29 8.23
C ALA A 144 -4.78 -7.27 7.06
N MET A 145 -3.65 -7.10 6.38
CA MET A 145 -3.16 -7.99 5.33
C MET A 145 -2.20 -9.07 5.84
N GLU A 146 -2.03 -9.19 7.16
CA GLU A 146 -1.15 -10.16 7.82
C GLU A 146 0.29 -10.10 7.28
N ILE A 147 0.81 -8.89 7.07
CA ILE A 147 2.19 -8.66 6.61
C ILE A 147 3.09 -8.61 7.84
N PRO A 148 4.05 -9.54 8.00
CA PRO A 148 4.97 -9.46 9.12
C PRO A 148 5.97 -8.33 8.89
N PHE A 149 6.04 -7.39 9.83
CA PHE A 149 6.99 -6.28 9.81
C PHE A 149 8.38 -6.63 10.33
N THR A 150 8.73 -7.91 10.43
CA THR A 150 9.96 -8.40 11.09
C THR A 150 11.28 -7.93 10.47
N LEU A 151 11.23 -7.39 9.25
CA LEU A 151 12.38 -6.79 8.57
C LEU A 151 12.62 -5.33 8.98
N LEU A 152 11.66 -4.69 9.64
CA LEU A 152 11.77 -3.32 10.11
C LEU A 152 12.47 -3.28 11.49
N PRO A 153 13.45 -2.38 11.71
CA PRO A 153 14.26 -2.34 12.93
C PRO A 153 13.44 -2.31 14.22
N SER A 154 12.38 -1.50 14.26
CA SER A 154 11.58 -1.31 15.47
C SER A 154 10.47 -2.33 15.65
N CYS A 155 10.34 -3.35 14.79
CA CYS A 155 9.27 -4.35 14.91
C CYS A 155 9.23 -5.05 16.28
N LYS A 156 10.39 -5.27 16.91
CA LYS A 156 10.47 -5.92 18.24
C LYS A 156 10.22 -4.96 19.41
N THR A 157 10.53 -3.69 19.24
CA THR A 157 10.46 -2.67 20.30
C THR A 157 9.21 -1.81 20.21
N GLY A 158 8.52 -1.84 19.08
CA GLY A 158 7.43 -0.95 18.72
C GLY A 158 7.93 0.36 18.11
N TRP A 159 7.07 0.99 17.32
CA TRP A 159 7.25 2.36 16.84
C TRP A 159 6.64 3.35 17.83
N THR A 160 7.15 4.57 17.86
CA THR A 160 6.67 5.64 18.74
C THR A 160 5.36 6.23 18.23
N ASP A 161 5.21 6.29 16.90
CA ASP A 161 4.09 6.86 16.16
C ASP A 161 4.13 6.36 14.71
N GLY A 162 3.17 6.78 13.89
CA GLY A 162 3.11 6.42 12.48
C GLY A 162 4.26 7.01 11.66
N ALA A 163 4.79 8.18 12.01
CA ALA A 163 5.87 8.80 11.24
C ALA A 163 7.17 7.99 11.42
N HIS A 164 7.42 7.46 12.63
CA HIS A 164 8.52 6.52 12.86
C HIS A 164 8.35 5.25 12.01
N PHE A 165 7.15 4.67 11.96
CA PHE A 165 6.87 3.52 11.08
C PHE A 165 7.11 3.84 9.60
N ALA A 166 6.61 4.99 9.12
CA ALA A 166 6.77 5.42 7.73
C ALA A 166 8.24 5.64 7.37
N ARG A 167 9.03 6.27 8.26
CA ARG A 167 10.46 6.50 8.05
C ARG A 167 11.26 5.21 7.91
N GLU A 168 10.97 4.18 8.72
CA GLU A 168 11.61 2.86 8.57
C GLU A 168 11.29 2.14 7.25
N LEU A 169 10.21 2.52 6.54
CA LEU A 169 9.91 2.03 5.20
C LEU A 169 10.62 2.84 4.10
N VAL A 170 11.06 4.06 4.40
CA VAL A 170 11.68 5.00 3.45
C VAL A 170 13.20 4.90 3.43
N ASP A 171 13.81 4.55 4.57
CA ASP A 171 15.25 4.37 4.77
C ASP A 171 15.79 3.04 4.21
#